data_AF-A0A7Y7Z528-F1
#
_entry.id   AF-A0A7Y7Z528-F1
#
_cell.length_a   1.000
_cell.length_b   1.000
_cell.length_c   1.000
_cell.angle_alpha   90.00
_cell.angle_beta   90.00
_cell.angle_gamma   90.00
#
_symmetry.space_group_name_H-M   'P 1'
#
loop_
_entity.id
_entity.type
_entity.pdbx_description
1 polymer ?
#
loop_
_entity_poly.entity_id
_entity_poly.type
_entity_poly.pdbx_seq_one_letter_code
_entity_poly.pdbx_strand_id
1 'polypeptide(L)'
;MLLSKGSIKGKRIITGSVPSSEREASYELRIDKLVDSEGRLVEEFLLKPQGIVKVVSTEIVTVPLNVMGFVFVKTKLCNDGVLALNIGIVDPGFSGPLQSALINFGKGAVRLRAGDVYSRIVFHDVDSNCHAAMGGALSHSDVLRNVVDQVDGALGGSFLNISETVDKAAGEMLSKAKNSAILWISTGAVFVTLLTFALNFMNMWAVGYQFKPQVEQLENKKMEEVMSRVVSLERKNSDLVQDLKLKESINKTAEKNSEMLSLALLRIEGLEKALSLPASGIMEKDIVRSK
;
A
#
# COMPACT_ATOMS: atom_id res chain seq x y z
N MET A 1 -53.55 -31.82 37.55
CA MET A 1 -54.35 -30.58 37.74
C MET A 1 -53.40 -29.39 37.88
N LEU A 2 -53.74 -28.18 37.40
CA LEU A 2 -52.90 -26.98 37.56
C LEU A 2 -52.89 -26.52 39.04
N LEU A 3 -51.72 -26.25 39.61
CA LEU A 3 -51.58 -25.81 41.00
C LEU A 3 -51.87 -24.30 41.13
N SER A 4 -52.64 -23.94 42.16
CA SER A 4 -52.84 -22.56 42.56
C SER A 4 -51.65 -22.00 43.35
N LYS A 5 -51.60 -20.67 43.51
CA LYS A 5 -50.65 -19.96 44.37
C LYS A 5 -50.56 -20.56 45.77
N GLY A 6 -51.72 -20.85 46.37
CA GLY A 6 -51.81 -21.47 47.69
C GLY A 6 -51.14 -22.84 47.73
N SER A 7 -51.41 -23.69 46.73
CA SER A 7 -50.80 -25.02 46.61
C SER A 7 -49.30 -24.95 46.35
N ILE A 8 -48.82 -24.05 45.49
CA ILE A 8 -47.39 -23.85 45.22
C ILE A 8 -46.64 -23.49 46.50
N LYS A 9 -47.20 -22.55 47.29
CA LYS A 9 -46.63 -22.16 48.59
C LYS A 9 -46.70 -23.28 49.63
N GLY A 10 -47.86 -23.94 49.75
CA GLY A 10 -48.09 -25.01 50.71
C GLY A 10 -47.12 -26.18 50.50
N LYS A 11 -46.81 -26.51 49.25
CA LYS A 11 -45.82 -27.54 48.88
C LYS A 11 -44.36 -27.05 48.93
N ARG A 12 -44.10 -25.76 49.22
CA ARG A 12 -42.75 -25.15 49.27
C ARG A 12 -41.90 -25.39 48.01
N ILE A 13 -42.54 -25.35 46.84
CA ILE A 13 -41.88 -25.66 45.56
C ILE A 13 -40.78 -24.63 45.21
N ILE A 14 -40.95 -23.39 45.65
CA ILE A 14 -40.05 -22.27 45.34
C ILE A 14 -39.37 -21.76 46.62
N THR A 15 -38.06 -21.87 46.69
CA THR A 15 -37.24 -21.21 47.72
C THR A 15 -36.71 -19.88 47.19
N GLY A 16 -36.73 -18.83 48.02
CA GLY A 16 -36.42 -17.46 47.59
C GLY A 16 -37.61 -16.70 46.97
N SER A 17 -38.85 -17.21 47.19
CA SER A 17 -40.09 -16.61 46.72
C SER A 17 -40.26 -15.17 47.20
N VAL A 18 -40.61 -14.25 46.29
CA VAL A 18 -40.99 -12.87 46.62
C VAL A 18 -42.43 -12.57 46.22
N PRO A 19 -43.18 -11.77 46.99
CA PRO A 19 -44.59 -11.48 46.70
C PRO A 19 -44.85 -10.89 45.31
N SER A 20 -43.92 -10.08 44.78
CA SER A 20 -44.03 -9.44 43.46
C SER A 20 -43.98 -10.43 42.29
N SER A 21 -43.38 -11.61 42.48
CA SER A 21 -43.25 -12.67 41.48
C SER A 21 -44.36 -13.72 41.54
N GLU A 22 -45.19 -13.69 42.58
CA GLU A 22 -46.27 -14.66 42.76
C GLU A 22 -47.47 -14.31 41.86
N ARG A 23 -48.05 -15.32 41.22
CA ARG A 23 -49.29 -15.20 40.43
C ARG A 23 -50.27 -16.27 40.89
N GLU A 24 -51.54 -16.15 40.49
CA GLU A 24 -52.62 -17.04 40.96
C GLU A 24 -52.42 -18.53 40.65
N ALA A 25 -51.74 -18.86 39.55
CA ALA A 25 -51.48 -20.24 39.14
C ALA A 25 -50.07 -20.44 38.55
N SER A 26 -49.14 -19.53 38.87
CA SER A 26 -47.77 -19.57 38.37
C SER A 26 -46.83 -18.78 39.27
N TYR A 27 -45.53 -18.92 39.01
CA TYR A 27 -44.50 -18.11 39.65
C TYR A 27 -43.58 -17.51 38.57
N GLU A 28 -43.15 -16.26 38.75
CA GLU A 28 -42.25 -15.56 37.84
C GLU A 28 -40.80 -15.61 38.35
N LEU A 29 -39.92 -16.24 37.57
CA LEU A 29 -38.52 -16.47 37.91
C LEU A 29 -37.68 -15.25 37.55
N ARG A 30 -36.77 -14.89 38.44
CA ARG A 30 -35.90 -13.74 38.30
C ARG A 30 -34.48 -14.16 37.97
N ILE A 31 -33.76 -13.31 37.25
CA ILE A 31 -32.36 -13.51 36.92
C ILE A 31 -31.51 -13.31 38.18
N ASP A 32 -30.63 -14.25 38.50
CA ASP A 32 -29.56 -14.05 39.49
C ASP A 32 -28.28 -13.54 38.84
N LYS A 33 -27.76 -14.33 37.91
CA LYS A 33 -26.56 -14.02 37.13
C LYS A 33 -26.83 -14.23 35.65
N LEU A 34 -26.13 -13.43 34.86
CA LEU A 34 -25.99 -13.63 33.44
C LEU A 34 -24.58 -14.15 33.14
N VAL A 35 -24.47 -15.03 32.16
CA VAL A 35 -23.19 -15.48 31.63
C VAL A 35 -23.14 -15.09 30.17
N ASP A 36 -22.22 -14.17 29.85
CA ASP A 36 -22.03 -13.70 28.49
C ASP A 36 -21.35 -14.75 27.60
N SER A 37 -21.16 -14.42 26.33
CA SER A 37 -20.59 -15.33 25.33
C SER A 37 -19.09 -15.59 25.49
N GLU A 38 -18.44 -14.94 26.47
CA GLU A 38 -17.04 -15.16 26.84
C GLU A 38 -16.94 -15.93 28.17
N GLY A 39 -18.05 -16.49 28.67
CA GLY A 39 -18.10 -17.20 29.94
C GLY A 39 -18.04 -16.30 31.17
N ARG A 40 -18.15 -14.97 31.02
CA ARG A 40 -18.04 -14.03 32.15
C ARG A 40 -19.38 -13.89 32.85
N LEU A 41 -19.34 -13.94 34.19
CA LEU A 41 -20.48 -13.62 35.05
C LEU A 41 -20.69 -12.11 35.10
N VAL A 42 -21.90 -11.65 34.76
CA VAL A 42 -22.28 -10.24 34.77
C VAL A 42 -23.66 -10.03 35.42
N GLU A 43 -23.85 -8.83 36.00
CA GLU A 43 -25.12 -8.41 36.61
C GLU A 43 -26.07 -7.73 35.62
N GLU A 44 -25.52 -7.15 34.57
CA GLU A 44 -26.26 -6.45 33.51
C GLU A 44 -25.68 -6.81 32.17
N PHE A 45 -26.55 -7.09 31.20
CA PHE A 45 -26.16 -7.41 29.84
C PHE A 45 -27.09 -6.73 28.84
N LEU A 46 -26.51 -6.12 27.82
CA LEU A 46 -27.26 -5.58 26.69
C LEU A 46 -27.31 -6.65 25.58
N LEU A 47 -28.41 -7.40 25.54
CA LEU A 47 -28.65 -8.44 24.55
C LEU A 47 -28.97 -7.79 23.19
N LYS A 48 -27.94 -7.62 22.37
CA LYS A 48 -28.05 -7.10 21.01
C LYS A 48 -28.87 -8.04 20.12
N PRO A 49 -29.43 -7.55 18.99
CA PRO A 49 -29.98 -8.42 17.95
C PRO A 49 -28.99 -9.53 17.56
N GLN A 50 -29.50 -10.74 17.37
CA GLN A 50 -28.74 -11.98 17.15
C GLN A 50 -27.78 -12.36 18.28
N GLY A 51 -27.82 -11.66 19.41
CA GLY A 51 -27.05 -11.99 20.59
C GLY A 51 -27.65 -13.15 21.37
N ILE A 52 -26.80 -13.79 22.18
CA ILE A 52 -27.17 -14.85 23.11
C ILE A 52 -26.57 -14.56 24.49
N VAL A 53 -27.29 -14.93 25.54
CA VAL A 53 -26.80 -14.87 26.93
C VAL A 53 -27.41 -16.01 27.73
N LYS A 54 -26.63 -16.63 28.63
CA LYS A 54 -27.16 -17.60 29.59
C LYS A 54 -27.66 -16.88 30.83
N VAL A 55 -28.79 -17.30 31.37
CA VAL A 55 -29.37 -16.78 32.61
C VAL A 55 -29.59 -17.91 33.59
N VAL A 56 -29.33 -17.65 34.86
CA VAL A 56 -29.59 -18.56 35.98
C VAL A 56 -30.60 -17.90 36.90
N SER A 57 -31.59 -18.64 37.39
CA SER A 57 -32.62 -18.09 38.27
C SER A 57 -32.12 -17.84 39.68
N THR A 58 -32.65 -16.78 40.32
CA THR A 58 -32.46 -16.51 41.75
C THR A 58 -33.15 -17.56 42.60
N GLU A 59 -34.33 -17.99 42.18
CA GLU A 59 -35.09 -18.99 42.91
C GLU A 59 -34.50 -20.40 42.74
N ILE A 60 -34.62 -21.20 43.81
CA ILE A 60 -34.38 -22.64 43.77
C ILE A 60 -35.74 -23.33 43.65
N VAL A 61 -35.93 -24.08 42.58
CA VAL A 61 -37.15 -24.84 42.31
C VAL A 61 -36.94 -26.27 42.79
N THR A 62 -37.75 -26.70 43.76
CA THR A 62 -37.76 -28.08 44.28
C THR A 62 -39.12 -28.70 43.97
N VAL A 63 -39.16 -29.52 42.91
CA VAL A 63 -40.39 -30.11 42.39
C VAL A 63 -40.68 -31.43 43.10
N PRO A 64 -41.81 -31.57 43.84
CA PRO A 64 -42.20 -32.83 44.46
C PRO A 64 -42.42 -33.96 43.43
N LEU A 65 -42.30 -35.21 43.85
CA LEU A 65 -42.45 -36.39 42.96
C LEU A 65 -43.85 -36.53 42.30
N ASN A 66 -44.86 -35.86 42.84
CA ASN A 66 -46.22 -35.85 42.31
C ASN A 66 -46.56 -34.53 41.58
N VAL A 67 -45.55 -33.75 41.21
CA VAL A 67 -45.73 -32.48 40.49
C VAL A 67 -44.74 -32.43 39.33
N MET A 68 -45.12 -31.82 38.22
CA MET A 68 -44.21 -31.41 37.15
C MET A 68 -44.33 -29.90 36.91
N GLY A 69 -43.26 -29.27 36.44
CA GLY A 69 -43.24 -27.86 36.06
C GLY A 69 -43.24 -27.66 34.55
N PHE A 70 -43.82 -26.57 34.07
CA PHE A 70 -43.62 -26.07 32.71
C PHE A 70 -43.13 -24.62 32.76
N VAL A 71 -41.98 -24.37 32.14
CA VAL A 71 -41.33 -23.07 32.09
C VAL A 71 -41.58 -22.42 30.74
N PHE A 72 -42.06 -21.18 30.78
CA PHE A 72 -42.35 -20.35 29.62
C PHE A 72 -41.58 -19.04 29.72
N VAL A 73 -41.17 -18.50 28.57
CA VAL A 73 -40.61 -17.14 28.51
C VAL A 73 -41.69 -16.13 28.85
N LYS A 74 -41.28 -15.03 29.51
CA LYS A 74 -42.18 -13.90 29.75
C LYS A 74 -42.68 -13.34 28.41
N THR A 75 -44.00 -13.20 28.24
CA THR A 75 -44.62 -12.71 27.00
C THR A 75 -44.02 -11.40 26.49
N LYS A 76 -43.64 -10.48 27.39
CA LYS A 76 -42.97 -9.23 27.01
C LYS A 76 -41.67 -9.49 26.25
N LEU A 77 -40.83 -10.40 26.75
CA LEU A 77 -39.59 -10.80 26.09
C LEU A 77 -39.88 -11.43 24.72
N CYS A 78 -40.90 -12.30 24.62
CA CYS A 78 -41.31 -12.86 23.32
C CYS A 78 -41.71 -11.77 22.31
N ASN A 79 -42.47 -10.75 22.76
CA ASN A 79 -42.89 -9.64 21.92
C ASN A 79 -41.70 -8.76 21.48
N ASP A 80 -40.67 -8.66 22.31
CA ASP A 80 -39.41 -7.99 21.99
C ASP A 80 -38.50 -8.85 21.07
N GLY A 81 -38.95 -10.04 20.66
CA GLY A 81 -38.22 -10.96 19.79
C GLY A 81 -37.23 -11.86 20.53
N VAL A 82 -37.30 -11.93 21.86
CA VAL A 82 -36.42 -12.77 22.68
C VAL A 82 -37.06 -14.14 22.90
N LEU A 83 -36.31 -15.18 22.55
CA LEU A 83 -36.64 -16.59 22.81
C LEU A 83 -35.72 -17.16 23.86
N ALA A 84 -36.19 -18.18 24.56
CA ALA A 84 -35.39 -18.95 25.49
C ALA A 84 -35.18 -20.36 24.97
N LEU A 85 -33.95 -20.85 25.06
CA LEU A 85 -33.59 -22.24 24.85
C LEU A 85 -33.45 -22.96 26.19
N ASN A 86 -33.55 -24.30 26.13
CA ASN A 86 -33.50 -25.20 27.28
C ASN A 86 -34.56 -24.86 28.34
N ILE A 87 -35.71 -24.34 27.90
CA ILE A 87 -36.93 -24.21 28.70
C ILE A 87 -37.92 -25.30 28.28
N GLY A 88 -38.84 -25.64 29.17
CA GLY A 88 -39.85 -26.66 28.91
C GLY A 88 -40.28 -27.34 30.20
N ILE A 89 -40.14 -28.66 30.25
CA ILE A 89 -40.57 -29.48 31.37
C ILE A 89 -39.51 -29.46 32.48
N VAL A 90 -39.97 -29.30 33.72
CA VAL A 90 -39.18 -29.53 34.93
C VAL A 90 -39.72 -30.79 35.60
N ASP A 91 -38.90 -31.84 35.60
CA ASP A 91 -39.33 -33.16 36.04
C ASP A 91 -39.58 -33.25 37.55
N PRO A 92 -40.49 -34.15 37.98
CA PRO A 92 -40.64 -34.48 39.38
C PRO A 92 -39.31 -34.90 40.02
N GLY A 93 -39.01 -34.39 41.22
CA GLY A 93 -37.76 -34.66 41.93
C GLY A 93 -36.60 -33.71 41.59
N PHE A 94 -36.76 -32.79 40.63
CA PHE A 94 -35.76 -31.75 40.37
C PHE A 94 -35.59 -30.82 41.58
N SER A 95 -34.34 -30.49 41.93
CA SER A 95 -34.01 -29.48 42.95
C SER A 95 -32.79 -28.68 42.54
N GLY A 96 -33.00 -27.40 42.21
CA GLY A 96 -31.92 -26.49 41.84
C GLY A 96 -32.42 -25.17 41.24
N PRO A 97 -31.51 -24.24 40.92
CA PRO A 97 -31.85 -23.09 40.10
C PRO A 97 -32.10 -23.54 38.65
N LEU A 98 -32.99 -22.83 37.96
CA LEU A 98 -33.25 -23.06 36.55
C LEU A 98 -32.31 -22.21 35.70
N GLN A 99 -31.87 -22.80 34.59
CA GLN A 99 -30.97 -22.18 33.64
C GLN A 99 -31.61 -22.12 32.26
N SER A 100 -31.33 -21.06 31.51
CA SER A 100 -31.82 -20.90 30.14
C SER A 100 -30.86 -20.07 29.31
N ALA A 101 -30.89 -20.23 27.99
CA ALA A 101 -30.19 -19.33 27.07
C ALA A 101 -31.21 -18.40 26.40
N LEU A 102 -31.07 -17.10 26.56
CA LEU A 102 -31.90 -16.10 25.90
C LEU A 102 -31.24 -15.68 24.59
N ILE A 103 -31.99 -15.74 23.50
CA ILE A 103 -31.57 -15.32 22.16
C ILE A 103 -32.48 -14.19 21.69
N ASN A 104 -31.90 -13.12 21.18
CA ASN A 104 -32.66 -12.00 20.62
C ASN A 104 -32.75 -12.10 19.09
N PHE A 105 -33.91 -12.51 18.58
CA PHE A 105 -34.25 -12.45 17.15
C PHE A 105 -34.92 -11.13 16.74
N GLY A 106 -35.18 -10.24 17.71
CA GLY A 106 -35.70 -8.91 17.47
C GLY A 106 -34.67 -7.98 16.83
N LYS A 107 -35.15 -6.81 16.39
CA LYS A 107 -34.31 -5.75 15.79
C LYS A 107 -33.74 -4.80 16.84
N GLY A 108 -34.34 -4.72 18.02
CA GLY A 108 -33.91 -3.86 19.12
C GLY A 108 -33.01 -4.59 20.11
N ALA A 109 -32.11 -3.89 20.77
CA ALA A 109 -31.36 -4.44 21.89
C ALA A 109 -32.25 -4.51 23.15
N VAL A 110 -32.15 -5.61 23.89
CA VAL A 110 -32.89 -5.81 25.14
C VAL A 110 -31.91 -5.77 26.31
N ARG A 111 -32.18 -4.89 27.27
CA ARG A 111 -31.38 -4.79 28.50
C ARG A 111 -31.91 -5.80 29.52
N LEU A 112 -31.02 -6.62 30.03
CA LEU A 112 -31.30 -7.63 31.05
C LEU A 112 -30.45 -7.35 32.29
N ARG A 113 -31.04 -7.46 33.46
CA ARG A 113 -30.38 -7.23 34.75
C ARG A 113 -30.72 -8.33 35.75
N ALA A 114 -29.81 -8.57 36.68
CA ALA A 114 -30.10 -9.32 37.88
C ALA A 114 -31.36 -8.72 38.57
N GLY A 115 -32.27 -9.61 38.98
CA GLY A 115 -33.59 -9.28 39.52
C GLY A 115 -34.71 -9.17 38.48
N ASP A 116 -34.40 -9.03 37.19
CA ASP A 116 -35.44 -8.97 36.15
C ASP A 116 -36.15 -10.31 36.01
N VAL A 117 -37.46 -10.26 35.73
CA VAL A 117 -38.26 -11.46 35.43
C VAL A 117 -38.03 -11.88 33.98
N TYR A 118 -37.53 -13.09 33.77
CA TYR A 118 -37.26 -13.62 32.43
C TYR A 118 -38.22 -14.76 32.03
N SER A 119 -38.73 -15.51 33.00
CA SER A 119 -39.59 -16.65 32.72
C SER A 119 -40.70 -16.80 33.76
N ARG A 120 -41.66 -17.66 33.43
CA ARG A 120 -42.79 -18.03 34.28
C ARG A 120 -42.88 -19.54 34.32
N ILE A 121 -43.02 -20.09 35.51
CA ILE A 121 -43.26 -21.52 35.73
C ILE A 121 -44.69 -21.76 36.21
N VAL A 122 -45.36 -22.75 35.61
CA VAL A 122 -46.62 -23.32 36.09
C VAL A 122 -46.36 -24.74 36.56
N PHE A 123 -47.20 -25.25 37.46
CA PHE A 123 -47.03 -26.58 38.00
C PHE A 123 -48.30 -27.40 37.84
N HIS A 124 -48.16 -28.67 37.50
CA HIS A 124 -49.26 -29.61 37.36
C HIS A 124 -49.06 -30.80 38.29
N ASP A 125 -50.10 -31.20 39.01
CA ASP A 125 -50.12 -32.49 39.69
C ASP A 125 -50.08 -33.62 38.65
N VAL A 126 -49.23 -34.60 38.92
CA VAL A 126 -49.04 -35.84 38.16
C VAL A 126 -49.20 -37.04 39.09
N ASP A 127 -49.64 -38.17 38.54
CA ASP A 127 -49.80 -39.38 39.34
C ASP A 127 -48.47 -39.90 39.87
N SER A 128 -48.48 -40.25 41.16
CA SER A 128 -47.32 -40.44 42.04
C SER A 128 -46.44 -41.68 41.76
N ASN A 129 -46.54 -42.28 40.58
CA ASN A 129 -45.71 -43.43 40.18
C ASN A 129 -44.38 -43.02 39.52
N CYS A 130 -44.02 -41.73 39.56
CA CYS A 130 -42.72 -41.27 39.10
C CYS A 130 -41.61 -41.76 40.03
N HIS A 131 -41.03 -42.91 39.70
CA HIS A 131 -39.76 -43.42 40.24
C HIS A 131 -38.56 -42.67 39.63
N ALA A 132 -38.67 -41.36 39.44
CA ALA A 132 -37.55 -40.56 38.98
C ALA A 132 -36.46 -40.59 40.08
N ALA A 133 -35.25 -40.98 39.70
CA ALA A 133 -34.10 -40.81 40.57
C ALA A 133 -34.03 -39.33 40.94
N MET A 134 -34.09 -39.00 42.24
CA MET A 134 -33.86 -37.62 42.68
C MET A 134 -32.50 -37.20 42.12
N GLY A 135 -32.52 -36.27 41.16
CA GLY A 135 -31.31 -35.54 40.80
C GLY A 135 -30.84 -34.88 42.09
N GLY A 136 -29.62 -35.18 42.51
CA GLY A 136 -29.06 -34.61 43.73
C GLY A 136 -29.22 -33.08 43.71
N ALA A 137 -29.52 -32.49 44.87
CA ALA A 137 -29.70 -31.04 44.98
C ALA A 137 -28.45 -30.35 44.43
N LEU A 138 -28.62 -29.61 43.33
CA LEU A 138 -27.50 -28.90 42.70
C LEU A 138 -27.26 -27.61 43.48
N SER A 139 -26.05 -27.46 44.02
CA SER A 139 -25.63 -26.19 44.63
C SER A 139 -25.63 -25.09 43.58
N HIS A 140 -26.02 -23.89 43.98
CA HIS A 140 -26.04 -22.72 43.10
C HIS A 140 -24.65 -22.43 42.49
N SER A 141 -23.56 -22.62 43.26
CA SER A 141 -22.18 -22.49 42.79
C SER A 141 -21.83 -23.48 41.69
N ASP A 142 -22.32 -24.70 41.81
CA ASP A 142 -22.00 -25.79 40.89
C ASP A 142 -22.74 -25.60 39.57
N VAL A 143 -23.99 -25.09 39.63
CA VAL A 143 -24.72 -24.70 38.43
C VAL A 143 -24.02 -23.57 37.70
N LEU A 144 -23.55 -22.52 38.39
CA LEU A 144 -22.82 -21.44 37.74
C LEU A 144 -21.55 -21.93 37.04
N ARG A 145 -20.77 -22.80 37.68
CA ARG A 145 -19.59 -23.42 37.05
C ARG A 145 -19.97 -24.20 35.79
N ASN A 146 -20.98 -25.06 35.88
CA ASN A 146 -21.47 -25.83 34.74
C ASN A 146 -21.96 -24.94 33.59
N VAL A 147 -22.60 -23.81 33.89
CA VAL A 147 -23.07 -22.86 32.87
C VAL A 147 -21.89 -22.22 32.16
N VAL A 148 -20.87 -21.78 32.90
CA VAL A 148 -19.63 -21.22 32.32
C VAL A 148 -18.95 -22.25 31.43
N ASP A 149 -18.76 -23.47 31.92
CA ASP A 149 -18.15 -24.57 31.16
C ASP A 149 -18.94 -24.89 29.88
N GLN A 150 -20.28 -24.82 29.92
CA GLN A 150 -21.14 -25.00 28.75
C GLN A 150 -21.02 -23.87 27.74
N VAL A 151 -20.86 -22.63 28.19
CA VAL A 151 -20.66 -21.49 27.29
C VAL A 151 -19.34 -21.67 26.55
N ASP A 152 -18.27 -21.96 27.28
CA ASP A 152 -16.93 -22.17 26.72
C ASP A 152 -16.90 -23.33 25.72
N GLY A 153 -17.64 -24.42 26.00
CA GLY A 153 -17.62 -25.63 25.18
C GLY A 153 -18.62 -25.69 24.02
N ALA A 154 -19.79 -25.04 24.12
CA ALA A 154 -20.91 -25.28 23.20
C ALA A 154 -21.55 -24.01 22.60
N LEU A 155 -21.44 -22.86 23.26
CA LEU A 155 -21.97 -21.58 22.78
C LEU A 155 -20.82 -20.63 22.49
N GLY A 156 -20.05 -20.93 21.45
CA GLY A 156 -18.94 -20.06 21.02
C GLY A 156 -19.40 -18.61 20.84
N GLY A 157 -18.49 -17.66 21.09
CA GLY A 157 -18.75 -16.21 21.08
C GLY A 157 -19.49 -15.63 19.85
N SER A 158 -19.50 -16.39 18.76
CA SER A 158 -20.06 -16.06 17.46
C SER A 158 -21.22 -16.96 17.00
N PHE A 159 -21.80 -17.81 17.87
CA PHE A 159 -22.82 -18.82 17.50
C PHE A 159 -23.99 -18.25 16.68
N LEU A 160 -24.38 -16.98 16.91
CA LEU A 160 -25.41 -16.28 16.13
C LEU A 160 -24.98 -14.92 15.56
N ASN A 161 -23.81 -14.39 15.94
CA ASN A 161 -23.29 -13.12 15.43
C ASN A 161 -22.62 -13.28 14.06
N ILE A 162 -23.33 -13.89 13.11
CA ILE A 162 -22.87 -14.09 11.73
C ILE A 162 -22.61 -12.74 11.09
N SER A 163 -23.50 -11.76 11.26
CA SER A 163 -23.34 -10.43 10.65
C SER A 163 -22.07 -9.73 11.12
N GLU A 164 -21.79 -9.73 12.43
CA GLU A 164 -20.56 -9.12 12.95
C GLU A 164 -19.30 -9.89 12.52
N THR A 165 -19.39 -11.21 12.42
CA THR A 165 -18.29 -12.06 11.92
C THR A 165 -18.04 -11.80 10.43
N VAL A 166 -19.11 -11.64 9.64
CA VAL A 166 -19.04 -11.32 8.20
C VAL A 166 -18.51 -9.91 7.99
N ASP A 167 -18.95 -8.92 8.76
CA ASP A 167 -18.48 -7.54 8.64
C ASP A 167 -17.00 -7.41 9.02
N LYS A 168 -16.56 -8.09 10.08
CA LYS A 168 -15.14 -8.14 10.46
C LYS A 168 -14.30 -8.84 9.39
N ALA A 169 -14.74 -10.00 8.91
CA ALA A 169 -14.05 -10.73 7.84
C ALA A 169 -13.99 -9.92 6.54
N ALA A 170 -15.10 -9.29 6.14
CA ALA A 170 -15.16 -8.43 4.96
C ALA A 170 -14.26 -7.20 5.10
N GLY A 171 -14.23 -6.55 6.27
CA GLY A 171 -13.35 -5.42 6.56
C GLY A 171 -11.85 -5.79 6.51
N GLU A 172 -11.48 -6.96 7.04
CA GLU A 172 -10.11 -7.47 6.93
C GLU A 172 -9.72 -7.78 5.49
N MET A 173 -10.63 -8.37 4.69
CA MET A 173 -10.39 -8.63 3.27
C MET A 173 -10.28 -7.33 2.47
N LEU A 174 -11.17 -6.36 2.71
CA LEU A 174 -11.15 -5.04 2.06
C LEU A 174 -9.87 -4.26 2.38
N SER A 175 -9.42 -4.27 3.62
CA SER A 175 -8.18 -3.57 4.02
C SER A 175 -6.92 -4.21 3.43
N LYS A 176 -6.85 -5.54 3.37
CA LYS A 176 -5.78 -6.26 2.65
C LYS A 176 -5.78 -5.94 1.16
N ALA A 177 -6.96 -5.94 0.52
CA ALA A 177 -7.11 -5.58 -0.88
C ALA A 177 -6.70 -4.12 -1.14
N LYS A 178 -7.12 -3.18 -0.28
CA LYS A 178 -6.75 -1.76 -0.36
C LYS A 178 -5.24 -1.55 -0.24
N ASN A 179 -4.59 -2.16 0.75
CA ASN A 179 -3.15 -2.01 0.94
C ASN A 179 -2.35 -2.62 -0.22
N SER A 180 -2.81 -3.78 -0.73
CA SER A 180 -2.21 -4.39 -1.92
C SER A 180 -2.39 -3.49 -3.16
N ALA A 181 -3.58 -2.91 -3.36
CA ALA A 181 -3.85 -1.99 -4.45
C ALA A 181 -2.97 -0.71 -4.37
N ILE A 182 -2.79 -0.12 -3.18
CA ILE A 182 -1.91 1.04 -2.99
C ILE A 182 -0.48 0.72 -3.40
N LEU A 183 0.03 -0.46 -3.03
CA LEU A 183 1.38 -0.89 -3.40
C LEU A 183 1.51 -1.06 -4.92
N TRP A 184 0.54 -1.70 -5.57
CA TRP A 184 0.53 -1.91 -7.03
C TRP A 184 0.36 -0.61 -7.81
N ILE A 185 -0.53 0.30 -7.37
CA ILE A 185 -0.70 1.62 -7.97
C ILE A 185 0.59 2.43 -7.86
N SER A 186 1.22 2.45 -6.69
CA SER A 186 2.48 3.18 -6.47
C SER A 186 3.61 2.62 -7.33
N THR A 187 3.73 1.28 -7.38
CA THR A 187 4.74 0.60 -8.21
C THR A 187 4.48 0.86 -9.70
N GLY A 188 3.23 0.80 -10.13
CA GLY A 188 2.82 1.12 -11.49
C GLY A 188 3.13 2.56 -11.88
N ALA A 189 2.90 3.53 -10.97
CA ALA A 189 3.23 4.93 -11.21
C ALA A 189 4.75 5.15 -11.39
N VAL A 190 5.58 4.52 -10.54
CA VAL A 190 7.04 4.54 -10.68
C VAL A 190 7.48 3.91 -12.00
N PHE A 191 6.88 2.77 -12.36
CA PHE A 191 7.18 2.09 -13.62
C PHE A 191 6.80 2.94 -14.85
N VAL A 192 5.61 3.54 -14.86
CA VAL A 192 5.18 4.45 -15.94
C VAL A 192 6.14 5.64 -16.04
N THR A 193 6.53 6.23 -14.92
CA THR A 193 7.49 7.35 -14.90
C THR A 193 8.86 6.95 -15.45
N LEU A 194 9.38 5.78 -15.04
CA LEU A 194 10.61 5.22 -15.58
C LEU A 194 10.51 4.90 -17.07
N LEU A 195 9.38 4.36 -17.52
CA LEU A 195 9.12 4.06 -18.91
C LEU A 195 9.08 5.34 -19.76
N THR A 196 8.43 6.40 -19.28
CA THR A 196 8.44 7.71 -19.95
C THR A 196 9.86 8.27 -20.04
N PHE A 197 10.65 8.15 -18.98
CA PHE A 197 12.05 8.58 -19.00
C PHE A 197 12.88 7.78 -20.00
N ALA A 198 12.71 6.46 -20.04
CA ALA A 198 13.39 5.58 -20.99
C ALA A 198 13.00 5.89 -22.44
N LEU A 199 11.71 6.10 -22.73
CA LEU A 199 11.23 6.50 -24.05
C LEU A 199 11.83 7.84 -24.48
N ASN A 200 11.86 8.83 -23.59
CA ASN A 200 12.49 10.13 -23.86
C ASN A 200 13.99 9.99 -24.13
N PHE A 201 14.70 9.15 -23.37
CA PHE A 201 16.12 8.90 -23.54
C PHE A 201 16.44 8.16 -24.85
N MET A 202 15.63 7.15 -25.21
CA MET A 202 15.76 6.46 -26.50
C MET A 202 15.51 7.40 -27.67
N ASN A 203 14.53 8.31 -27.56
CA ASN A 203 14.25 9.28 -28.62
C ASN A 203 15.45 10.23 -28.81
N MET A 204 16.06 10.70 -27.72
CA MET A 204 17.30 11.49 -27.77
C MET A 204 18.46 10.71 -28.42
N TRP A 205 18.63 9.43 -28.08
CA TRP A 205 19.67 8.59 -28.64
C TRP A 205 19.43 8.28 -30.13
N ALA A 206 18.18 8.01 -30.53
CA ALA A 206 17.79 7.78 -31.91
C ALA A 206 18.01 9.01 -32.80
N VAL A 207 17.67 10.21 -32.31
CA VAL A 207 17.98 11.48 -32.99
C VAL A 207 19.50 11.63 -33.16
N GLY A 208 20.29 11.36 -32.14
CA GLY A 208 21.76 11.36 -32.24
C GLY A 208 22.31 10.39 -33.29
N TYR A 209 21.66 9.23 -33.47
CA TYR A 209 22.03 8.26 -34.50
C TYR A 209 21.59 8.67 -35.91
N GLN A 210 20.42 9.28 -36.07
CA GLN A 210 19.90 9.70 -37.38
C GLN A 210 20.66 10.91 -37.97
N PHE A 211 21.16 11.82 -37.13
CA PHE A 211 21.87 13.01 -37.60
C PHE A 211 23.40 12.86 -37.69
N LYS A 212 23.99 11.78 -37.16
CA LYS A 212 25.43 11.46 -37.29
C LYS A 212 25.97 11.60 -38.73
N PRO A 213 25.36 10.98 -39.77
CA PRO A 213 25.92 11.05 -41.13
C PRO A 213 25.84 12.46 -41.74
N GLN A 214 24.87 13.30 -41.34
CA GLN A 214 24.76 14.67 -41.84
C GLN A 214 25.78 15.61 -41.18
N VAL A 215 26.01 15.43 -39.88
CA VAL A 215 27.01 16.20 -39.13
C VAL A 215 28.42 15.87 -39.61
N GLU A 216 28.72 14.58 -39.83
CA GLU A 216 30.03 14.14 -40.33
C GLU A 216 30.30 14.63 -41.76
N GLN A 217 29.28 14.64 -42.63
CA GLN A 217 29.41 15.25 -43.96
C GLN A 217 29.63 16.76 -43.91
N LEU A 218 29.00 17.46 -42.97
CA LEU A 218 29.17 18.90 -42.81
C LEU A 218 30.55 19.26 -42.24
N GLU A 219 31.04 18.48 -41.28
CA GLU A 219 32.40 18.61 -40.75
C GLU A 219 33.44 18.33 -41.82
N ASN A 220 33.26 17.26 -42.61
CA ASN A 220 34.17 16.93 -43.71
C ASN A 220 34.19 18.00 -44.80
N LYS A 221 33.03 18.53 -45.20
CA LYS A 221 32.95 19.65 -46.16
C LYS A 221 33.63 20.91 -45.65
N LYS A 222 33.44 21.25 -44.38
CA LYS A 222 34.14 22.39 -43.75
C LYS A 222 35.65 22.13 -43.68
N MET A 223 36.07 20.92 -43.37
CA MET A 223 37.49 20.55 -43.30
C MET A 223 38.15 20.59 -44.67
N GLU A 224 37.45 20.16 -45.72
CA GLU A 224 37.91 20.27 -47.11
C GLU A 224 38.03 21.74 -47.54
N GLU A 225 37.05 22.57 -47.20
CA GLU A 225 37.12 24.02 -47.47
C GLU A 225 38.31 24.65 -46.74
N VAL A 226 38.52 24.33 -45.45
CA VAL A 226 39.66 24.82 -44.67
C VAL A 226 40.98 24.36 -45.29
N MET A 227 41.12 23.09 -45.67
CA MET A 227 42.35 22.60 -46.30
C MET A 227 42.60 23.26 -47.65
N SER A 228 41.56 23.51 -48.45
CA SER A 228 41.72 24.23 -49.71
C SER A 228 42.26 25.65 -49.49
N ARG A 229 41.80 26.33 -48.44
CA ARG A 229 42.30 27.65 -48.04
C ARG A 229 43.75 27.58 -47.55
N VAL A 230 44.11 26.58 -46.72
CA VAL A 230 45.48 26.37 -46.24
C VAL A 230 46.44 26.14 -47.41
N VAL A 231 46.09 25.24 -48.35
CA VAL A 231 46.92 24.97 -49.54
C VAL A 231 47.08 26.22 -50.41
N SER A 232 46.02 27.02 -50.57
CA SER A 232 46.09 28.27 -51.33
C SER A 232 47.00 29.31 -50.66
N LEU A 233 47.07 29.32 -49.32
CA LEU A 233 47.95 30.20 -48.55
C LEU A 233 49.40 29.72 -48.62
N GLU A 234 49.64 28.41 -48.57
CA GLU A 234 50.98 27.84 -48.75
C GLU A 234 51.56 28.15 -50.13
N ARG A 235 50.75 28.04 -51.20
CA ARG A 235 51.18 28.43 -52.56
C ARG A 235 51.55 29.92 -52.61
N LYS A 236 50.68 30.80 -52.09
CA LYS A 236 50.98 32.25 -52.03
C LYS A 236 52.26 32.54 -51.24
N ASN A 237 52.49 31.85 -50.13
CA ASN A 237 53.72 32.00 -49.35
C ASN A 237 54.95 31.50 -50.12
N SER A 238 54.86 30.37 -50.83
CA SER A 238 55.94 29.85 -51.68
C SER A 238 56.28 30.81 -52.82
N ASP A 239 55.26 31.37 -53.49
CA ASP A 239 55.43 32.32 -54.58
C ASP A 239 56.09 33.61 -54.08
N LEU A 240 55.69 34.11 -52.91
CA LEU A 240 56.33 35.25 -52.25
C LEU A 240 57.80 34.96 -51.90
N VAL A 241 58.12 33.76 -51.43
CA VAL A 241 59.50 33.36 -51.15
C VAL A 241 60.33 33.31 -52.43
N GLN A 242 59.76 32.84 -53.55
CA GLN A 242 60.43 32.88 -54.85
C GLN A 242 60.64 34.32 -55.34
N ASP A 243 59.64 35.19 -55.21
CA ASP A 243 59.76 36.61 -55.57
C ASP A 243 60.83 37.33 -54.74
N LEU A 244 60.92 37.01 -53.43
CA LEU A 244 61.99 37.52 -52.58
C LEU A 244 63.37 37.04 -53.01
N LYS A 245 63.52 35.75 -53.36
CA LYS A 245 64.78 35.22 -53.89
C LYS A 245 65.16 35.86 -55.23
N LEU A 246 64.19 36.07 -56.11
CA LEU A 246 64.39 36.77 -57.38
C LEU A 246 64.89 38.19 -57.12
N LYS A 247 64.21 38.95 -56.26
CA LYS A 247 64.64 40.30 -55.85
C LYS A 247 66.05 40.30 -55.26
N GLU A 248 66.39 39.32 -54.42
CA GLU A 248 67.73 39.21 -53.85
C GLU A 248 68.80 38.95 -54.92
N SER A 249 68.51 38.08 -55.90
CA SER A 249 69.40 37.82 -57.03
C SER A 249 69.59 39.02 -57.96
N ILE A 250 68.51 39.79 -58.19
CA ILE A 250 68.57 41.06 -58.94
C ILE A 250 69.43 42.05 -58.17
N ASN A 251 69.27 42.15 -56.85
CA ASN A 251 70.06 43.07 -56.03
C ASN A 251 71.55 42.71 -56.04
N LYS A 252 71.90 41.43 -55.90
CA LYS A 252 73.30 40.96 -56.05
C LYS A 252 73.87 41.25 -57.43
N THR A 253 73.06 41.14 -58.47
CA THR A 253 73.48 41.48 -59.85
C THR A 253 73.67 42.99 -60.01
N ALA A 254 72.82 43.81 -59.38
CA ALA A 254 72.94 45.26 -59.36
C ALA A 254 74.20 45.71 -58.61
N GLU A 255 74.51 45.11 -57.45
CA GLU A 255 75.77 45.33 -56.72
C GLU A 255 76.99 44.95 -57.56
N LYS A 256 76.96 43.79 -58.23
CA LYS A 256 78.08 43.37 -59.10
C LYS A 256 78.26 44.29 -60.30
N ASN A 257 77.17 44.82 -60.85
CA ASN A 257 77.20 45.79 -61.94
C ASN A 257 77.71 47.16 -61.47
N SER A 258 77.35 47.61 -60.26
CA SER A 258 77.89 48.86 -59.70
C SER A 258 79.38 48.73 -59.40
N GLU A 259 79.84 47.59 -58.89
CA GLU A 259 81.28 47.29 -58.76
C GLU A 259 81.99 47.30 -60.11
N MET A 260 81.43 46.63 -61.14
CA MET A 260 82.00 46.65 -62.50
C MET A 260 82.06 48.07 -63.09
N LEU A 261 81.04 48.90 -62.87
CA LEU A 261 81.04 50.29 -63.34
C LEU A 261 82.09 51.13 -62.61
N SER A 262 82.29 50.91 -61.30
CA SER A 262 83.37 51.57 -60.56
C SER A 262 84.75 51.17 -61.09
N LEU A 263 84.94 49.89 -61.45
CA LEU A 263 86.18 49.38 -62.04
C LEU A 263 86.41 49.94 -63.45
N ALA A 264 85.35 50.09 -64.24
CA ALA A 264 85.40 50.66 -65.58
C ALA A 264 85.73 52.17 -65.54
N LEU A 265 85.17 52.92 -64.59
CA LEU A 265 85.50 54.33 -64.38
C LEU A 265 86.97 54.52 -64.00
N LEU A 266 87.50 53.70 -63.09
CA LEU A 266 88.93 53.66 -62.75
C LEU A 266 89.82 53.36 -63.97
N ARG A 267 89.35 52.53 -64.90
CA ARG A 267 90.09 52.15 -66.11
C ARG A 267 90.07 53.24 -67.19
N ILE A 268 89.00 54.03 -67.26
CA ILE A 268 88.91 55.21 -68.14
C ILE A 268 89.83 56.33 -67.62
N GLU A 269 89.82 56.61 -66.32
CA GLU A 269 90.77 57.56 -65.70
C GLU A 269 92.25 57.14 -65.90
N GLY A 270 92.50 55.82 -65.91
CA GLY A 270 93.83 55.28 -66.23
C GLY A 270 94.27 55.46 -67.69
N LEU A 271 93.33 55.48 -68.64
CA LEU A 271 93.59 55.59 -70.07
C LEU A 271 93.79 57.04 -70.52
N GLU A 272 93.10 58.01 -69.92
CA GLU A 272 93.34 59.44 -70.19
C GLU A 272 94.76 59.88 -69.80
N LYS A 273 95.39 59.20 -68.84
CA LYS A 273 96.77 59.49 -68.42
C LYS A 273 97.86 58.95 -69.36
N ALA A 274 97.53 58.02 -70.26
CA ALA A 274 98.49 57.34 -71.13
C ALA A 274 98.59 57.91 -72.56
N LEU A 275 97.73 58.86 -72.95
CA LEU A 275 97.63 59.35 -74.34
C LEU A 275 98.03 60.84 -74.50
N SER A 276 99.09 61.26 -73.82
CA SER A 276 99.78 62.53 -74.09
C SER A 276 101.26 62.32 -74.45
N LEU A 277 101.64 62.76 -75.66
CA LEU A 277 102.98 63.15 -76.17
C LEU A 277 103.81 62.16 -77.07
N PRO A 278 104.63 62.66 -78.04
CA PRO A 278 104.38 62.42 -79.48
C PRO A 278 105.61 62.07 -80.40
N ALA A 279 105.29 61.84 -81.68
CA ALA A 279 105.92 62.35 -82.93
C ALA A 279 107.09 61.65 -83.69
N SER A 280 106.90 61.67 -85.03
CA SER A 280 107.84 61.58 -86.18
C SER A 280 108.35 60.18 -86.57
N GLY A 281 108.49 59.76 -87.84
CA GLY A 281 108.35 60.32 -89.20
C GLY A 281 108.90 59.20 -90.14
N ILE A 282 108.45 58.98 -91.38
CA ILE A 282 108.95 59.61 -92.63
C ILE A 282 108.38 58.81 -93.84
N MET A 283 107.96 59.58 -94.87
CA MET A 283 107.89 59.37 -96.33
C MET A 283 107.50 58.00 -96.93
N GLU A 284 106.47 57.86 -97.76
CA GLU A 284 106.11 58.51 -99.06
C GLU A 284 106.56 57.69 -100.28
N LYS A 285 105.64 57.67 -101.26
CA LYS A 285 105.70 57.21 -102.66
C LYS A 285 105.09 55.84 -102.95
N ASP A 286 104.30 55.66 -104.01
CA ASP A 286 103.51 56.53 -104.88
C ASP A 286 102.86 55.60 -105.93
N ILE A 287 101.90 56.15 -106.69
CA ILE A 287 101.43 55.67 -108.01
C ILE A 287 100.45 54.47 -108.01
N VAL A 288 99.36 54.41 -108.78
CA VAL A 288 98.38 55.31 -109.41
C VAL A 288 97.57 54.44 -110.40
N ARG A 289 96.25 54.65 -110.41
CA ARG A 289 95.26 54.44 -111.50
C ARG A 289 94.97 53.05 -112.09
N SER A 290 93.72 52.65 -111.84
CA SER A 290 92.68 52.33 -112.84
C SER A 290 93.09 51.62 -114.14
N LYS A 291 92.77 50.33 -114.21
CA LYS A 291 91.71 49.76 -115.06
C LYS A 291 91.42 48.34 -114.59
#